data_AF-A0A256ZFF0-F1
#
_entry.id   AF-A0A256ZFF0-F1
#
_cell.length_a   1.000
_cell.length_b   1.000
_cell.length_c   1.000
_cell.angle_alpha   90.00
_cell.angle_beta   90.00
_cell.angle_gamma   90.00
#
_symmetry.space_group_name_H-M   'P 1'
#
loop_
_entity.id
_entity.type
_entity.pdbx_description
1 polymer ?
#
loop_
_entity_poly.entity_id
_entity_poly.type
_entity_poly.pdbx_seq_one_letter_code
_entity_poly.pdbx_strand_id
1 'polypeptide(L)'
;MDEPAVAYEPLCDTGQVISSIVFGPNISRRLGTVLGINVLPPGKAACTYRCLYCPLSPFLELVGSTAEVQGWPSSASVARALTDALGQVRLHHELDALVLIGNGEPTLHPELDRVLHEVRKARDILAPEAEVVVFTNSSLLWDRRISEALSKADCVVAKLDAVDEDLWRALNRPHKALPGLKDLLRGLKELRETLSSVGSRLIVSVMLLGPPKAGRGNASERHLKALSSFLSDLGPDQVHLETPMASLEPEARPLTREELVEAALYVSDLLGDERVFALIGTTVPISAGLLRTSRGMEEGARLKVRLPEDIMVLLTHGPGARTRVKILETLVGRKMNCNQLAKAVGVSWWSAQRHLERLLKAGLIRAIPFGRRTLYTITQPGLYALMALKRGLEGPGLPARLL
;
A
#
# COMPACT_ATOMS: atom_id res chain seq x y z
N MET A 1 27.77 -24.57 26.53
CA MET A 1 26.33 -24.64 26.79
C MET A 1 25.68 -24.14 25.53
N ASP A 2 25.21 -25.06 24.70
CA ASP A 2 24.52 -24.70 23.46
C ASP A 2 23.22 -23.99 23.84
N GLU A 3 23.11 -22.72 23.45
CA GLU A 3 21.83 -22.02 23.49
C GLU A 3 20.82 -22.81 22.66
N PRO A 4 19.57 -22.99 23.14
CA PRO A 4 18.56 -23.72 22.40
C PRO A 4 18.36 -23.03 21.05
N ALA A 5 18.32 -23.83 19.98
CA ALA A 5 17.97 -23.39 18.63
C ALA A 5 16.76 -22.45 18.73
N VAL A 6 16.95 -21.18 18.34
CA VAL A 6 15.95 -20.14 18.49
C VAL A 6 14.65 -20.64 17.87
N ALA A 7 13.65 -20.88 18.72
CA ALA A 7 12.36 -21.39 18.28
C ALA A 7 11.79 -20.45 17.24
N TYR A 8 11.39 -21.02 16.13
CA TYR A 8 10.72 -20.31 15.06
C TYR A 8 9.44 -19.66 15.61
N GLU A 9 9.32 -18.34 15.46
CA GLU A 9 8.22 -17.54 15.99
C GLU A 9 7.27 -17.14 14.85
N PRO A 10 6.13 -17.85 14.67
CA PRO A 10 5.26 -17.70 13.51
C PRO A 10 4.44 -16.41 13.49
N LEU A 11 4.52 -15.59 14.55
CA LEU A 11 3.73 -14.36 14.71
C LEU A 11 4.58 -13.09 14.71
N CYS A 12 5.90 -13.18 14.45
CA CYS A 12 6.73 -11.99 14.29
C CYS A 12 6.27 -11.18 13.07
N ASP A 13 5.58 -10.08 13.33
CA ASP A 13 5.33 -9.03 12.33
C ASP A 13 6.62 -8.23 12.12
N THR A 14 6.93 -7.95 10.85
CA THR A 14 7.98 -7.03 10.41
C THR A 14 7.86 -5.60 10.98
N GLY A 15 6.71 -5.25 11.56
CA GLY A 15 6.53 -4.02 12.33
C GLY A 15 7.22 -4.00 13.70
N GLN A 16 7.81 -5.11 14.13
CA GLN A 16 8.53 -5.25 15.40
C GLN A 16 9.97 -5.71 15.17
N VAL A 17 10.82 -5.55 16.19
CA VAL A 17 12.19 -6.05 16.14
C VAL A 17 12.15 -7.58 16.29
N ILE A 18 12.67 -8.27 15.29
CA ILE A 18 12.65 -9.72 15.15
C ILE A 18 13.77 -10.33 15.99
N SER A 19 13.42 -11.31 16.83
CA SER A 19 14.30 -12.00 17.78
C SER A 19 14.97 -13.25 17.21
N SER A 20 14.64 -13.64 15.97
CA SER A 20 15.16 -14.81 15.27
C SER A 20 15.89 -14.44 13.96
N ILE A 21 16.62 -15.42 13.41
CA ILE A 21 17.22 -15.31 12.06
C ILE A 21 16.17 -15.63 10.99
N VAL A 22 15.27 -16.57 11.26
CA VAL A 22 14.23 -17.00 10.33
C VAL A 22 12.86 -16.88 11.00
N PHE A 23 11.89 -16.34 10.28
CA PHE A 23 10.53 -16.07 10.76
C PHE A 23 9.52 -16.23 9.61
N GLY A 24 8.23 -16.39 9.92
CA GLY A 24 7.18 -16.66 8.92
C GLY A 24 6.50 -18.00 9.16
N PRO A 25 6.01 -18.75 8.16
CA PRO A 25 5.74 -18.22 6.84
C PRO A 25 4.67 -17.14 6.97
N ASN A 26 4.83 -16.08 6.18
CA ASN A 26 3.93 -14.94 6.15
C ASN A 26 3.27 -14.85 4.78
N ILE A 27 2.06 -14.33 4.71
CA ILE A 27 1.42 -14.00 3.43
C ILE A 27 1.86 -12.58 3.02
N SER A 28 2.78 -12.53 2.07
CA SER A 28 3.19 -11.30 1.41
C SER A 28 2.18 -10.89 0.34
N ARG A 29 1.67 -9.67 0.43
CA ARG A 29 0.84 -9.10 -0.65
C ARG A 29 1.56 -9.03 -2.00
N ARG A 30 2.90 -9.07 -2.03
CA ARG A 30 3.72 -8.99 -3.25
C ARG A 30 4.20 -10.35 -3.76
N LEU A 31 4.47 -11.29 -2.86
CA LEU A 31 5.29 -12.47 -3.13
C LEU A 31 4.61 -13.79 -2.73
N GLY A 32 3.34 -13.78 -2.32
CA GLY A 32 2.65 -14.99 -1.87
C GLY A 32 3.10 -15.45 -0.48
N THR A 33 3.22 -16.75 -0.26
CA THR A 33 3.64 -17.37 0.99
C THR A 33 5.16 -17.34 1.12
N VAL A 34 5.69 -16.60 2.09
CA VAL A 34 7.13 -16.34 2.19
C VAL A 34 7.72 -16.72 3.53
N LEU A 35 9.01 -17.06 3.53
CA LEU A 35 9.82 -17.18 4.74
C LEU A 35 10.79 -16.00 4.82
N GLY A 36 10.76 -15.26 5.92
CA GLY A 36 11.65 -14.12 6.17
C GLY A 36 12.98 -14.56 6.75
N ILE A 37 14.07 -13.95 6.26
CA ILE A 37 15.44 -14.19 6.67
C ILE A 37 16.03 -12.85 7.17
N ASN A 38 16.04 -12.68 8.48
CA ASN A 38 16.68 -11.57 9.14
C ASN A 38 18.20 -11.84 9.26
N VAL A 39 18.97 -11.17 8.41
CA VAL A 39 20.44 -11.25 8.43
C VAL A 39 21.07 -10.27 9.41
N LEU A 40 20.30 -9.37 10.02
CA LEU A 40 20.80 -8.48 11.07
C LEU A 40 20.83 -9.21 12.43
N PRO A 41 21.60 -8.72 13.42
CA PRO A 41 21.61 -9.30 14.76
C PRO A 41 20.18 -9.43 15.31
N PRO A 42 19.75 -10.63 15.72
CA PRO A 42 18.42 -10.81 16.28
C PRO A 42 18.22 -9.91 17.52
N GLY A 43 17.03 -9.32 17.64
CA GLY A 43 16.70 -8.38 18.72
C GLY A 43 17.29 -6.97 18.56
N LYS A 44 18.01 -6.67 17.46
CA LYS A 44 18.54 -5.33 17.18
C LYS A 44 18.15 -4.86 15.79
N ALA A 45 17.78 -3.58 15.69
CA ALA A 45 17.50 -2.94 14.41
C ALA A 45 18.59 -1.94 14.03
N ALA A 46 19.18 -2.12 12.85
CA ALA A 46 20.24 -1.25 12.34
C ALA A 46 20.04 -0.94 10.85
N CYS A 47 20.13 0.33 10.47
CA CYS A 47 19.91 0.73 9.09
C CYS A 47 20.71 1.99 8.79
N THR A 48 21.04 2.17 7.52
CA THR A 48 21.69 3.38 7.04
C THR A 48 20.74 4.57 6.89
N TYR A 49 19.42 4.32 6.97
CA TYR A 49 18.34 5.31 6.84
C TYR A 49 17.44 5.29 8.07
N ARG A 50 16.94 6.47 8.48
CA ARG A 50 15.84 6.61 9.44
C ARG A 50 14.60 7.17 8.75
N CYS A 51 14.03 6.39 7.83
CA CYS A 51 12.93 6.86 6.97
C CYS A 51 11.72 7.32 7.82
N LEU A 52 11.07 8.40 7.38
CA LEU A 52 9.92 9.02 8.06
C LEU A 52 8.75 8.09 8.37
N TYR A 53 8.63 7.02 7.59
CA TYR A 53 7.50 6.09 7.63
C TYR A 53 7.89 4.70 8.15
N CYS A 54 9.15 4.51 8.58
CA CYS A 54 9.64 3.19 8.98
C CYS A 54 9.09 2.79 10.37
N PRO A 55 8.41 1.64 10.50
CA PRO A 55 7.89 1.16 11.79
C PRO A 55 9.00 0.84 12.80
N LEU A 56 10.20 0.50 12.32
CA LEU A 56 11.35 0.21 13.17
C LEU A 56 12.06 1.47 13.66
N SER A 57 11.71 2.67 13.17
CA SER A 57 12.38 3.94 13.51
C SER A 57 12.59 4.15 15.04
N PRO A 58 11.63 3.83 15.92
CA PRO A 58 11.82 3.99 17.38
C PRO A 58 12.92 3.10 17.99
N PHE A 59 13.20 1.95 17.38
CA PHE A 59 14.17 0.96 17.88
C PHE A 59 15.48 0.97 17.08
N LEU A 60 15.53 1.79 16.03
CA LEU A 60 16.58 1.74 15.03
C LEU A 60 17.86 2.44 15.50
N GLU A 61 18.98 1.75 15.40
CA GLU A 61 20.33 2.30 15.37
C GLU A 61 20.67 2.78 13.95
N LEU A 62 20.95 4.07 13.80
CA LEU A 62 21.35 4.65 12.52
C LEU A 62 22.86 4.49 12.37
N VAL A 63 23.30 3.72 11.37
CA VAL A 63 24.72 3.35 11.19
C VAL A 63 25.24 3.74 9.81
N GLY A 64 26.52 4.08 9.71
CA GLY A 64 27.18 4.38 8.44
C GLY A 64 27.82 3.18 7.77
N SER A 65 28.14 2.15 8.54
CA SER A 65 28.95 1.02 8.11
C SER A 65 28.66 -0.24 8.91
N THR A 66 29.10 -1.38 8.37
CA THR A 66 28.92 -2.71 8.98
C THR A 66 29.66 -2.87 10.31
N ALA A 67 30.75 -2.11 10.52
CA ALA A 67 31.61 -2.15 11.70
C ALA A 67 30.95 -1.54 12.96
N GLU A 68 29.94 -0.69 12.78
CA GLU A 68 29.19 -0.06 13.87
C GLU A 68 28.18 -1.01 14.52
N VAL A 69 27.87 -2.13 13.85
CA VAL A 69 26.92 -3.13 14.32
C VAL A 69 27.68 -4.34 14.88
N GLN A 70 27.24 -4.82 16.04
CA GLN A 70 27.84 -5.97 16.73
C GLN A 70 26.87 -7.14 16.78
N GLY A 71 27.41 -8.36 16.71
CA GLY A 71 26.63 -9.60 16.83
C GLY A 71 26.01 -10.09 15.52
N TRP A 72 26.67 -9.83 14.39
CA TRP A 72 26.24 -10.35 13.08
C TRP A 72 26.13 -11.88 13.09
N PRO A 73 25.00 -12.47 12.63
CA PRO A 73 24.92 -13.91 12.44
C PRO A 73 25.89 -14.34 11.32
N SER A 74 26.71 -15.36 11.55
CA SER A 74 27.58 -15.88 10.47
C SER A 74 26.75 -16.47 9.34
N SER A 75 27.30 -16.53 8.12
CA SER A 75 26.60 -17.16 6.99
C SER A 75 26.20 -18.62 7.28
N ALA A 76 27.03 -19.34 8.05
CA ALA A 76 26.74 -20.70 8.50
C ALA A 76 25.56 -20.77 9.49
N SER A 77 25.43 -19.79 10.40
CA SER A 77 24.28 -19.70 11.31
C SER A 77 22.99 -19.45 10.53
N VAL A 78 23.03 -18.54 9.55
CA VAL A 78 21.89 -18.28 8.66
C VAL A 78 21.50 -19.53 7.87
N ALA A 79 22.46 -20.22 7.28
CA ALA A 79 22.23 -21.45 6.53
C ALA A 79 21.58 -22.56 7.39
N ARG A 80 22.07 -22.73 8.62
CA ARG A 80 21.53 -23.71 9.58
C ARG A 80 20.09 -23.36 9.96
N ALA A 81 19.85 -22.12 10.40
CA ALA A 81 18.52 -21.67 10.80
C ALA A 81 17.51 -21.80 9.65
N LEU A 82 17.92 -21.48 8.41
CA LEU A 82 17.08 -21.65 7.23
C LEU A 82 16.80 -23.12 6.92
N THR A 83 17.81 -23.99 6.99
CA THR A 83 17.65 -25.43 6.75
C THR A 83 16.67 -26.05 7.75
N ASP A 84 16.82 -25.71 9.04
CA ASP A 84 15.93 -26.19 10.10
C ASP A 84 14.49 -25.71 9.89
N ALA A 85 14.31 -24.42 9.58
CA ALA A 85 12.99 -23.84 9.31
C ALA A 85 12.33 -24.47 8.07
N LEU A 86 13.07 -24.65 6.98
CA LEU A 86 12.56 -25.30 5.77
C LEU A 86 12.19 -26.78 6.02
N GLY A 87 12.93 -27.47 6.88
CA GLY A 87 12.59 -28.83 7.30
C GLY A 87 11.25 -28.92 8.02
N GLN A 88 10.89 -27.91 8.81
CA GLN A 88 9.62 -27.85 9.53
C GLN A 88 8.46 -27.37 8.65
N VAL A 89 8.66 -26.31 7.87
CA VAL A 89 7.59 -25.64 7.09
C VAL A 89 7.10 -26.50 5.93
N ARG A 90 8.01 -27.21 5.25
CA ARG A 90 7.67 -28.04 4.07
C ARG A 90 6.63 -29.12 4.31
N LEU A 91 6.46 -29.56 5.55
CA LEU A 91 5.46 -30.57 5.88
C LEU A 91 4.03 -30.03 5.72
N HIS A 92 3.88 -28.70 5.65
CA HIS A 92 2.58 -28.03 5.77
C HIS A 92 2.34 -26.91 4.76
N HIS A 93 3.38 -26.35 4.14
CA HIS A 93 3.26 -25.20 3.25
C HIS A 93 4.17 -25.30 2.02
N GLU A 94 3.63 -24.93 0.86
CA GLU A 94 4.41 -24.54 -0.31
C GLU A 94 4.85 -23.08 -0.14
N LEU A 95 6.12 -22.80 -0.39
CA LEU A 95 6.71 -21.47 -0.26
C LEU A 95 6.90 -20.87 -1.65
N ASP A 96 6.43 -19.65 -1.84
CA ASP A 96 6.62 -18.86 -3.05
C ASP A 96 7.97 -18.10 -3.03
N ALA A 97 8.45 -17.69 -1.85
CA ALA A 97 9.75 -17.01 -1.74
C ALA A 97 10.46 -17.14 -0.38
N LEU A 98 11.78 -17.07 -0.42
CA LEU A 98 12.68 -16.82 0.71
C LEU A 98 13.17 -15.37 0.63
N VAL A 99 12.90 -14.59 1.66
CA VAL A 99 13.04 -13.13 1.58
C VAL A 99 14.05 -12.62 2.58
N LEU A 100 15.16 -12.04 2.11
CA LEU A 100 16.07 -11.29 2.97
C LEU A 100 15.42 -9.94 3.31
N ILE A 101 14.91 -9.86 4.54
CA ILE A 101 14.19 -8.74 5.13
C ILE A 101 14.19 -8.91 6.66
N GLY A 102 14.02 -7.83 7.42
CA GLY A 102 13.92 -7.92 8.87
C GLY A 102 14.28 -6.61 9.53
N ASN A 103 15.24 -6.66 10.44
CA ASN A 103 15.51 -5.57 11.38
C ASN A 103 16.23 -4.34 10.80
N GLY A 104 16.22 -4.12 9.49
CA GLY A 104 16.90 -2.97 8.90
C GLY A 104 17.39 -3.22 7.49
N GLU A 105 18.60 -2.75 7.17
CA GLU A 105 19.16 -2.86 5.82
C GLU A 105 19.98 -4.15 5.65
N PRO A 106 19.50 -5.16 4.92
CA PRO A 106 20.20 -6.45 4.79
C PRO A 106 21.57 -6.32 4.14
N THR A 107 21.78 -5.33 3.26
CA THR A 107 23.06 -5.16 2.56
C THR A 107 24.20 -4.68 3.45
N LEU A 108 23.90 -4.29 4.71
CA LEU A 108 24.93 -4.06 5.73
C LEU A 108 25.60 -5.37 6.21
N HIS A 109 25.10 -6.54 5.84
CA HIS A 109 25.70 -7.78 6.33
C HIS A 109 27.14 -7.95 5.82
N PRO A 110 28.16 -8.11 6.70
CA PRO A 110 29.56 -8.20 6.28
C PRO A 110 29.86 -9.42 5.41
N GLU A 111 29.04 -10.47 5.51
CA GLU A 111 29.15 -11.69 4.71
C GLU A 111 27.99 -11.84 3.71
N LEU A 112 27.37 -10.74 3.26
CA LEU A 112 26.17 -10.77 2.39
C LEU A 112 26.30 -11.75 1.21
N ASP A 113 27.45 -11.74 0.53
CA ASP A 113 27.75 -12.63 -0.59
C ASP A 113 27.64 -14.12 -0.22
N ARG A 114 28.25 -14.50 0.90
CA ARG A 114 28.22 -15.87 1.43
C ARG A 114 26.84 -16.24 1.94
N VAL A 115 26.15 -15.31 2.59
CA VAL A 115 24.76 -15.52 3.03
C VAL A 115 23.88 -15.85 1.83
N LEU A 116 23.91 -15.04 0.77
CA LEU A 116 23.10 -15.30 -0.42
C LEU A 116 23.48 -16.60 -1.13
N HIS A 117 24.77 -16.95 -1.16
CA HIS A 117 25.21 -18.25 -1.65
C HIS A 117 24.59 -19.42 -0.86
N GLU A 118 24.67 -19.39 0.47
CA GLU A 118 24.12 -20.46 1.31
C GLU A 118 22.59 -20.50 1.28
N VAL A 119 21.93 -19.34 1.25
CA VAL A 119 20.47 -19.26 1.11
C VAL A 119 20.02 -19.89 -0.20
N ARG A 120 20.67 -19.56 -1.32
CA ARG A 120 20.35 -20.15 -2.62
C ARG A 120 20.59 -21.65 -2.63
N LYS A 121 21.70 -22.11 -2.07
CA LYS A 121 22.01 -23.55 -1.96
C LYS A 121 20.95 -24.29 -1.13
N ALA A 122 20.54 -23.73 0.01
CA ALA A 122 19.47 -24.29 0.82
C ALA A 122 18.14 -24.31 0.05
N ARG A 123 17.79 -23.21 -0.64
CA ARG A 123 16.62 -23.14 -1.52
C ARG A 123 16.65 -24.23 -2.58
N ASP A 124 17.73 -24.36 -3.35
CA ASP A 124 17.80 -25.29 -4.48
C ASP A 124 17.61 -26.75 -4.03
N ILE A 125 18.09 -27.11 -2.83
CA ILE A 125 17.92 -28.46 -2.25
C ILE A 125 16.54 -28.62 -1.63
N LEU A 126 16.06 -27.55 -0.99
CA LEU A 126 14.92 -27.63 -0.09
C LEU A 126 13.66 -27.02 -0.74
N ALA A 127 13.62 -25.75 -1.08
CA ALA A 127 12.45 -25.15 -1.73
C ALA A 127 12.75 -24.76 -3.19
N PRO A 128 12.94 -25.69 -4.13
CA PRO A 128 13.42 -25.38 -5.48
C PRO A 128 12.50 -24.44 -6.26
N GLU A 129 11.20 -24.46 -5.96
CA GLU A 129 10.21 -23.58 -6.60
C GLU A 129 10.14 -22.17 -5.98
N ALA A 130 10.71 -21.97 -4.79
CA ALA A 130 10.64 -20.69 -4.09
C ALA A 130 11.69 -19.71 -4.63
N GLU A 131 11.34 -18.44 -4.87
CA GLU A 131 12.29 -17.42 -5.28
C GLU A 131 13.14 -16.91 -4.11
N VAL A 132 14.42 -16.60 -4.32
CA VAL A 132 15.23 -15.82 -3.39
C VAL A 132 15.05 -14.34 -3.70
N VAL A 133 14.47 -13.59 -2.77
CA VAL A 133 14.17 -12.16 -2.92
C VAL A 133 14.91 -11.34 -1.88
N VAL A 134 15.49 -10.21 -2.28
CA VAL A 134 16.16 -9.28 -1.35
C VAL A 134 15.47 -7.92 -1.35
N PHE A 135 15.12 -7.42 -0.18
CA PHE A 135 14.72 -6.02 -0.01
C PHE A 135 15.93 -5.20 0.38
N THR A 136 16.14 -4.07 -0.30
CA THR A 136 17.21 -3.12 0.02
C THR A 136 16.70 -1.69 -0.05
N ASN A 137 17.21 -0.85 0.86
CA ASN A 137 17.01 0.58 0.86
C ASN A 137 17.88 1.31 -0.19
N SER A 138 18.71 0.57 -0.93
CA SER A 138 19.60 1.02 -2.01
C SER A 138 20.81 1.85 -1.59
N SER A 139 20.93 2.20 -0.31
CA SER A 139 21.94 3.15 0.19
C SER A 139 23.39 2.73 0.02
N LEU A 140 23.66 1.43 -0.11
CA LEU A 140 24.99 0.85 -0.22
C LEU A 140 25.32 0.39 -1.64
N LEU A 141 24.45 0.63 -2.63
CA LEU A 141 24.68 0.20 -4.02
C LEU A 141 25.84 0.94 -4.72
N TRP A 142 26.39 1.99 -4.10
CA TRP A 142 27.63 2.62 -4.57
C TRP A 142 28.84 1.69 -4.41
N ASP A 143 28.76 0.68 -3.54
CA ASP A 143 29.75 -0.38 -3.40
C ASP A 143 29.41 -1.54 -4.33
N ARG A 144 30.22 -1.72 -5.38
CA ARG A 144 30.06 -2.77 -6.39
C ARG A 144 29.94 -4.17 -5.80
N ARG A 145 30.57 -4.45 -4.65
CA ARG A 145 30.50 -5.75 -3.97
C ARG A 145 29.06 -6.09 -3.56
N ILE A 146 28.24 -5.08 -3.26
CA ILE A 146 26.83 -5.27 -2.92
C ILE A 146 26.05 -5.70 -4.15
N SER A 147 26.23 -5.04 -5.30
CA SER A 147 25.57 -5.44 -6.56
C SER A 147 25.96 -6.86 -6.99
N GLU A 148 27.24 -7.23 -6.85
CA GLU A 148 27.75 -8.58 -7.14
C GLU A 148 27.18 -9.65 -6.18
N ALA A 149 26.96 -9.30 -4.91
CA ALA A 149 26.28 -10.19 -3.97
C ALA A 149 24.80 -10.35 -4.34
N LEU A 150 24.09 -9.23 -4.57
CA LEU A 150 22.67 -9.19 -4.92
C LEU A 150 22.34 -9.94 -6.22
N SER A 151 23.30 -10.09 -7.13
CA SER A 151 23.13 -10.88 -8.36
C SER A 151 22.88 -12.38 -8.13
N LYS A 152 22.97 -12.86 -6.88
CA LYS A 152 22.65 -14.23 -6.49
C LYS A 152 21.17 -14.43 -6.15
N ALA A 153 20.41 -13.35 -6.03
CA ALA A 153 18.97 -13.39 -5.82
C ALA A 153 18.23 -13.48 -7.17
N ASP A 154 17.06 -14.11 -7.17
CA ASP A 154 16.19 -14.16 -8.36
C ASP A 154 15.49 -12.80 -8.59
N CYS A 155 15.22 -12.07 -7.49
CA CYS A 155 14.62 -10.74 -7.54
C CYS A 155 15.20 -9.82 -6.46
N VAL A 156 15.47 -8.57 -6.83
CA VAL A 156 15.83 -7.50 -5.89
C VAL A 156 14.74 -6.44 -5.89
N VAL A 157 14.22 -6.12 -4.71
CA VAL A 157 13.29 -5.02 -4.48
C VAL A 157 14.09 -3.84 -3.91
N ALA A 158 14.46 -2.91 -4.79
CA ALA A 158 15.30 -1.76 -4.48
C ALA A 158 14.44 -0.51 -4.25
N LYS A 159 14.67 0.17 -3.13
CA LYS A 159 13.93 1.38 -2.77
C LYS A 159 14.44 2.62 -3.52
N LEU A 160 13.55 3.48 -3.97
CA LEU A 160 13.88 4.80 -4.54
C LEU A 160 12.76 5.82 -4.29
N ASP A 161 12.76 6.48 -3.12
CA ASP A 161 11.69 7.43 -2.79
C ASP A 161 11.90 8.81 -3.38
N ALA A 162 13.15 9.15 -3.71
CA ALA A 162 13.53 10.47 -4.18
C ALA A 162 14.67 10.42 -5.21
N VAL A 163 14.55 11.25 -6.25
CA VAL A 163 15.64 11.55 -7.20
C VAL A 163 16.15 12.99 -7.05
N ASP A 164 15.76 13.63 -5.95
CA ASP A 164 16.17 14.96 -5.52
C ASP A 164 16.81 14.86 -4.12
N GLU A 165 17.96 15.51 -3.94
CA GLU A 165 18.77 15.36 -2.72
C GLU A 165 18.04 15.89 -1.47
N ASP A 166 17.29 16.98 -1.60
CA ASP A 166 16.56 17.57 -0.47
C ASP A 166 15.40 16.65 -0.04
N LEU A 167 14.65 16.10 -1.00
CA LEU A 167 13.63 15.09 -0.72
C LEU A 167 14.23 13.80 -0.15
N TRP A 168 15.36 13.32 -0.69
CA TRP A 168 16.05 12.14 -0.16
C TRP A 168 16.44 12.33 1.31
N ARG A 169 17.02 13.48 1.66
CA ARG A 169 17.37 13.81 3.05
C ARG A 169 16.14 13.94 3.95
N ALA A 170 15.09 14.59 3.46
CA ALA A 170 13.86 14.80 4.22
C ALA A 170 13.13 13.49 4.52
N LEU A 171 13.00 12.62 3.51
CA LEU A 171 12.19 11.39 3.60
C LEU A 171 12.97 10.22 4.18
N ASN A 172 14.23 10.06 3.79
CA ASN A 172 15.03 8.88 4.14
C ASN A 172 15.99 9.10 5.30
N ARG A 173 16.28 10.37 5.63
CA ARG A 173 17.16 10.77 6.73
C ARG A 173 18.43 9.90 6.76
N PRO A 174 19.24 9.95 5.68
CA PRO A 174 20.40 9.10 5.50
C PRO A 174 21.48 9.38 6.55
N HIS A 175 22.22 8.34 6.93
CA HIS A 175 23.41 8.51 7.75
C HIS A 175 24.43 9.40 7.02
N LYS A 176 25.10 10.27 7.77
CA LYS A 176 25.99 11.32 7.22
C LYS A 176 27.24 10.78 6.51
N ALA A 177 27.61 9.53 6.78
CA ALA A 177 28.76 8.87 6.15
C ALA A 177 28.47 8.34 4.74
N LEU A 178 27.21 8.31 4.29
CA LEU A 178 26.88 7.87 2.94
C LEU A 178 27.35 8.89 1.88
N PRO A 179 27.79 8.45 0.70
CA PRO A 179 28.40 9.32 -0.31
C PRO A 179 27.43 10.34 -0.93
N GLY A 180 26.12 10.09 -0.91
CA GLY A 180 25.07 11.00 -1.38
C GLY A 180 24.11 10.35 -2.39
N LEU A 181 23.08 11.09 -2.83
CA LEU A 181 22.07 10.53 -3.74
C LEU A 181 22.66 10.21 -5.11
N LYS A 182 23.62 11.00 -5.61
CA LYS A 182 24.23 10.78 -6.92
C LYS A 182 24.88 9.40 -7.03
N ASP A 183 25.60 8.98 -6.00
CA ASP A 183 26.26 7.67 -5.95
C ASP A 183 25.24 6.53 -5.79
N LEU A 184 24.15 6.75 -5.07
CA LEU A 184 23.03 5.80 -5.00
C LEU A 184 22.39 5.60 -6.37
N LEU A 185 22.08 6.69 -7.09
CA LEU A 185 21.44 6.62 -8.42
C LEU A 185 22.37 5.94 -9.44
N ARG A 186 23.69 6.18 -9.36
CA ARG A 186 24.67 5.45 -10.15
C ARG A 186 24.68 3.97 -9.79
N GLY A 187 24.73 3.64 -8.50
CA GLY A 187 24.71 2.27 -7.99
C GLY A 187 23.46 1.49 -8.41
N LEU A 188 22.28 2.14 -8.47
CA LEU A 188 21.06 1.53 -9.00
C LEU A 188 21.19 1.13 -10.48
N LYS A 189 21.84 1.96 -11.30
CA LYS A 189 22.09 1.62 -12.72
C LYS A 189 23.07 0.45 -12.85
N GLU A 190 24.15 0.47 -12.07
CA GLU A 190 25.11 -0.64 -12.02
C GLU A 190 24.45 -1.94 -11.53
N LEU A 191 23.55 -1.85 -10.54
CA LEU A 191 22.74 -2.98 -10.09
C LEU A 191 21.86 -3.52 -11.22
N ARG A 192 21.15 -2.64 -11.95
CA ARG A 192 20.31 -3.07 -13.09
C ARG A 192 21.12 -3.84 -14.12
N GLU A 193 22.29 -3.32 -14.50
CA GLU A 193 23.19 -3.98 -15.47
C GLU A 193 23.62 -5.35 -14.96
N THR A 194 24.04 -5.41 -13.69
CA THR A 194 24.47 -6.64 -13.02
C THR A 194 23.36 -7.68 -13.00
N LEU A 195 22.15 -7.32 -12.55
CA LEU A 195 21.01 -8.23 -12.49
C LEU A 195 20.59 -8.72 -13.87
N SER A 196 20.57 -7.82 -14.87
CA SER A 196 20.22 -8.19 -16.25
C SER A 196 21.19 -9.22 -16.83
N SER A 197 22.48 -9.13 -16.49
CA SER A 197 23.50 -10.06 -17.00
C SER A 197 23.33 -11.51 -16.53
N VAL A 198 22.59 -11.71 -15.42
CA VAL A 198 22.33 -13.03 -14.82
C VAL A 198 20.86 -13.45 -14.89
N GLY A 199 20.00 -12.63 -15.52
CA GLY A 199 18.56 -12.90 -15.65
C GLY A 199 17.73 -12.64 -14.39
N SER A 200 18.29 -11.95 -13.39
CA SER A 200 17.57 -11.57 -12.17
C SER A 200 16.70 -10.34 -12.39
N ARG A 201 15.58 -10.25 -11.67
CA ARG A 201 14.62 -9.14 -11.78
C ARG A 201 14.95 -7.99 -10.84
N LEU A 202 14.71 -6.77 -11.31
CA LEU A 202 14.75 -5.54 -10.51
C LEU A 202 13.35 -4.95 -10.38
N ILE A 203 12.86 -4.87 -9.14
CA ILE A 203 11.65 -4.12 -8.79
C ILE A 203 12.08 -2.85 -8.07
N VAL A 204 11.62 -1.69 -8.52
CA VAL A 204 11.81 -0.44 -7.78
C VAL A 204 10.59 -0.16 -6.91
N SER A 205 10.78 -0.06 -5.59
CA SER A 205 9.73 0.29 -4.63
C SER A 205 9.84 1.76 -4.24
N VAL A 206 8.74 2.50 -4.34
CA VAL A 206 8.68 3.94 -4.05
C VAL A 206 7.60 4.18 -3.00
N MET A 207 8.00 4.64 -1.82
CA MET A 207 7.07 5.08 -0.79
C MET A 207 6.71 6.55 -1.02
N LEU A 208 5.50 6.81 -1.50
CA LEU A 208 4.97 8.15 -1.73
C LEU A 208 4.31 8.71 -0.47
N LEU A 209 4.65 9.96 -0.18
CA LEU A 209 4.12 10.75 0.91
C LEU A 209 3.61 12.08 0.36
N GLY A 210 2.49 12.52 0.94
CA GLY A 210 1.97 13.87 0.73
C GLY A 210 2.92 14.91 1.33
N PRO A 211 2.72 16.20 1.02
CA PRO A 211 3.51 17.25 1.62
C PRO A 211 3.39 17.23 3.16
N PRO A 212 4.51 17.26 3.91
CA PRO A 212 4.47 17.56 5.34
C PRO A 212 3.88 18.96 5.55
N LYS A 213 3.35 19.25 6.76
CA LYS A 213 2.79 20.57 7.12
C LYS A 213 3.73 21.77 6.84
N ALA A 214 5.03 21.55 6.64
CA ALA A 214 6.05 22.58 6.40
C ALA A 214 6.89 22.38 5.11
N GLY A 215 6.53 21.48 4.19
CA GLY A 215 7.42 21.16 3.06
C GLY A 215 6.78 20.44 1.86
N ARG A 216 7.63 19.92 0.96
CA ARG A 216 7.24 19.20 -0.26
C ARG A 216 7.24 17.68 -0.01
N GLY A 217 6.21 16.99 -0.52
CA GLY A 217 6.17 15.53 -0.60
C GLY A 217 6.76 15.04 -1.92
N ASN A 218 7.09 13.76 -2.01
CA ASN A 218 7.59 13.14 -3.25
C ASN A 218 6.47 12.76 -4.24
N ALA A 219 5.21 12.99 -3.90
CA ALA A 219 4.06 12.82 -4.81
C ALA A 219 3.78 14.06 -5.69
N SER A 220 4.59 15.12 -5.61
CA SER A 220 4.39 16.31 -6.45
C SER A 220 4.70 16.02 -7.92
N GLU A 221 3.97 16.66 -8.84
CA GLU A 221 4.16 16.49 -10.29
C GLU A 221 5.61 16.71 -10.72
N ARG A 222 6.27 17.74 -10.20
CA ARG A 222 7.70 18.02 -10.47
C ARG A 222 8.58 16.81 -10.13
N HIS A 223 8.36 16.21 -8.96
CA HIS A 223 9.16 15.06 -8.53
C HIS A 223 8.80 13.80 -9.32
N LEU A 224 7.50 13.54 -9.52
CA LEU A 224 7.03 12.39 -10.30
C LEU A 224 7.56 12.43 -11.74
N LYS A 225 7.66 13.61 -12.36
CA LYS A 225 8.29 13.78 -13.67
C LYS A 225 9.76 13.39 -13.67
N ALA A 226 10.53 13.88 -12.70
CA ALA A 226 11.95 13.56 -12.57
C ALA A 226 12.17 12.07 -12.27
N LEU A 227 11.37 11.51 -11.35
CA LEU A 227 11.38 10.09 -11.01
C LEU A 227 11.06 9.23 -12.24
N SER A 228 10.02 9.58 -13.00
CA SER A 228 9.64 8.84 -14.21
C SER A 228 10.76 8.85 -15.25
N SER A 229 11.42 10.00 -15.44
CA SER A 229 12.55 10.10 -16.36
C SER A 229 13.73 9.23 -15.93
N PHE A 230 14.04 9.19 -14.64
CA PHE A 230 15.10 8.32 -14.12
C PHE A 230 14.73 6.84 -14.23
N LEU A 231 13.49 6.47 -13.89
CA LEU A 231 13.03 5.08 -13.97
C LEU A 231 12.95 4.58 -15.41
N SER A 232 12.61 5.45 -16.37
CA SER A 232 12.62 5.14 -17.80
C SER A 232 14.03 4.80 -18.29
N ASP A 233 15.03 5.56 -17.85
CA ASP A 233 16.46 5.32 -18.13
C ASP A 233 16.99 4.08 -17.38
N LEU A 234 16.58 3.86 -16.13
CA LEU A 234 16.94 2.68 -15.34
C LEU A 234 16.35 1.38 -15.91
N GLY A 235 15.14 1.42 -16.48
CA GLY A 235 14.46 0.25 -17.04
C GLY A 235 14.24 -0.92 -16.07
N PRO A 236 13.65 -0.72 -14.87
CA PRO A 236 13.31 -1.83 -13.98
C PRO A 236 12.19 -2.72 -14.57
N ASP A 237 12.11 -3.96 -14.11
CA ASP A 237 11.07 -4.91 -14.52
C ASP A 237 9.69 -4.47 -14.02
N GLN A 238 9.64 -3.94 -12.78
CA GLN A 238 8.44 -3.36 -12.20
C GLN A 238 8.75 -2.14 -11.34
N VAL A 239 7.77 -1.25 -11.22
CA VAL A 239 7.76 -0.11 -10.30
C VAL A 239 6.54 -0.22 -9.41
N HIS A 240 6.77 -0.33 -8.10
CA HIS A 240 5.73 -0.44 -7.08
C HIS A 240 5.61 0.89 -6.35
N LEU A 241 4.49 1.58 -6.55
CA LEU A 241 4.15 2.79 -5.81
C LEU A 241 3.26 2.44 -4.62
N GLU A 242 3.60 2.96 -3.45
CA GLU A 242 2.88 2.68 -2.21
C GLU A 242 2.84 3.91 -1.30
N THR A 243 1.98 3.87 -0.29
CA THR A 243 1.89 4.87 0.78
C THR A 243 1.77 4.12 2.11
N PRO A 244 2.30 4.63 3.23
CA PRO A 244 2.15 3.94 4.50
C PRO A 244 0.68 3.88 4.91
N MET A 245 0.27 2.80 5.58
CA MET A 245 -1.11 2.65 6.06
C MET A 245 -1.48 3.66 7.14
N ALA A 246 -0.49 4.04 7.96
CA ALA A 246 -0.64 5.03 9.00
C ALA A 246 0.60 5.91 9.07
N SER A 247 0.38 7.14 9.52
CA SER A 247 1.43 8.08 9.84
C SER A 247 2.02 7.73 11.21
N LEU A 248 3.30 7.37 11.27
CA LEU A 248 4.02 7.20 12.54
C LEU A 248 4.54 8.53 13.08
N GLU A 249 4.80 9.48 12.18
CA GLU A 249 5.34 10.80 12.46
C GLU A 249 4.36 11.85 11.94
N PRO A 250 3.95 12.87 12.72
CA PRO A 250 2.98 13.90 12.30
C PRO A 250 3.33 14.62 10.98
N GLU A 251 4.60 14.55 10.59
CA GLU A 251 5.19 15.11 9.38
C GLU A 251 4.92 14.24 8.15
N ALA A 252 4.77 12.92 8.29
CA ALA A 252 4.55 11.99 7.18
C ALA A 252 3.05 11.84 6.91
N ARG A 253 2.50 12.61 5.97
CA ARG A 253 1.11 12.43 5.52
C ARG A 253 1.02 11.27 4.52
N PRO A 254 0.27 10.19 4.81
CA PRO A 254 -0.06 9.19 3.81
C PRO A 254 -0.89 9.79 2.68
N LEU A 255 -0.68 9.31 1.45
CA LEU A 255 -1.57 9.62 0.34
C LEU A 255 -2.94 8.97 0.51
N THR A 256 -3.97 9.60 -0.05
CA THR A 256 -5.25 8.90 -0.26
C THR A 256 -5.10 7.84 -1.35
N ARG A 257 -6.09 6.93 -1.43
CA ARG A 257 -6.16 5.94 -2.52
C ARG A 257 -6.14 6.62 -3.89
N GLU A 258 -6.91 7.70 -4.04
CA GLU A 258 -7.03 8.46 -5.28
C GLU A 258 -5.69 9.12 -5.65
N GLU A 259 -5.01 9.77 -4.69
CA GLU A 259 -3.70 10.38 -4.90
C GLU A 259 -2.65 9.36 -5.35
N LEU A 260 -2.63 8.17 -4.74
CA LEU A 260 -1.72 7.09 -5.14
C LEU A 260 -2.04 6.55 -6.55
N VAL A 261 -3.32 6.41 -6.89
CA VAL A 261 -3.74 5.98 -8.23
C VAL A 261 -3.36 7.03 -9.29
N GLU A 262 -3.53 8.33 -9.02
CA GLU A 262 -3.07 9.38 -9.93
C GLU A 262 -1.57 9.31 -10.15
N ALA A 263 -0.79 9.15 -9.08
CA ALA A 263 0.65 9.02 -9.19
C ALA A 263 1.06 7.79 -10.01
N ALA A 264 0.38 6.65 -9.83
CA ALA A 264 0.63 5.44 -10.62
C ALA A 264 0.34 5.61 -12.10
N LEU A 265 -0.78 6.24 -12.45
CA LEU A 265 -1.13 6.53 -13.84
C LEU A 265 -0.15 7.54 -14.47
N TYR A 266 0.24 8.58 -13.73
CA TYR A 266 1.21 9.55 -14.19
C TYR A 266 2.56 8.92 -14.51
N VAL A 267 3.06 8.04 -13.63
CA VAL A 267 4.32 7.31 -13.87
C VAL A 267 4.16 6.32 -15.02
N SER A 268 3.00 5.67 -15.16
CA SER A 268 2.75 4.70 -16.24
C SER A 268 2.66 5.33 -17.63
N ASP A 269 2.33 6.62 -17.74
CA ASP A 269 2.33 7.32 -19.03
C ASP A 269 3.70 7.29 -19.74
N LEU A 270 4.80 7.28 -18.97
CA LEU A 270 6.15 7.17 -19.53
C LEU A 270 6.70 5.73 -19.52
N LEU A 271 6.39 4.93 -18.50
CA LEU A 271 6.97 3.61 -18.31
C LEU A 271 6.17 2.46 -18.94
N GLY A 272 4.89 2.68 -19.22
CA GLY A 272 3.93 1.68 -19.67
C GLY A 272 3.13 1.05 -18.52
N ASP A 273 1.90 0.67 -18.84
CA ASP A 273 0.87 0.23 -17.90
C ASP A 273 1.14 -1.10 -17.22
N GLU A 274 1.91 -1.97 -17.86
CA GLU A 274 2.25 -3.31 -17.36
C GLU A 274 3.43 -3.30 -16.39
N ARG A 275 4.16 -2.19 -16.30
CA ARG A 275 5.34 -2.07 -15.43
C ARG A 275 5.05 -1.36 -14.12
N VAL A 276 4.02 -0.54 -14.06
CA VAL A 276 3.72 0.30 -12.90
C VAL A 276 2.55 -0.30 -12.11
N PHE A 277 2.76 -0.47 -10.81
CA PHE A 277 1.78 -1.05 -9.90
C PHE A 277 1.52 -0.15 -8.70
N ALA A 278 0.25 0.00 -8.31
CA ALA A 278 -0.13 0.63 -7.06
C ALA A 278 -0.44 -0.42 -5.99
N LEU A 279 0.12 -0.24 -4.80
CA LEU A 279 -0.12 -1.11 -3.65
C LEU A 279 -0.97 -0.38 -2.62
N ILE A 280 -2.27 -0.71 -2.57
CA ILE A 280 -3.25 0.06 -1.80
C ILE A 280 -3.72 -0.74 -0.58
N GLY A 281 -3.21 -0.39 0.60
CA GLY A 281 -3.47 -1.13 1.84
C GLY A 281 -2.90 -2.55 1.75
N THR A 282 -3.71 -3.56 2.03
CA THR A 282 -3.30 -4.97 2.04
C THR A 282 -3.53 -5.71 0.72
N THR A 283 -3.99 -5.01 -0.33
CA THR A 283 -4.23 -5.66 -1.63
C THR A 283 -2.93 -6.03 -2.33
N VAL A 284 -3.01 -7.04 -3.21
CA VAL A 284 -1.96 -7.34 -4.18
C VAL A 284 -1.67 -6.12 -5.07
N PRO A 285 -0.45 -6.00 -5.64
CA PRO A 285 -0.12 -4.96 -6.60
C PRO A 285 -1.13 -4.88 -7.74
N ILE A 286 -1.71 -3.71 -7.98
CA ILE A 286 -2.67 -3.48 -9.06
C ILE A 286 -1.95 -2.72 -10.18
N SER A 287 -1.90 -3.29 -11.38
CA SER A 287 -1.25 -2.63 -12.52
C SER A 287 -1.96 -1.34 -12.91
N ALA A 288 -1.20 -0.38 -13.44
CA ALA A 288 -1.73 0.88 -13.92
C ALA A 288 -2.76 0.66 -15.06
N GLY A 289 -2.57 -0.36 -15.90
CA GLY A 289 -3.54 -0.73 -16.93
C GLY A 289 -4.91 -1.14 -16.37
N LEU A 290 -4.93 -1.91 -15.28
CA LEU A 290 -6.17 -2.26 -14.58
C LEU A 290 -6.81 -1.04 -13.91
N LEU A 291 -6.00 -0.16 -13.31
CA LEU A 291 -6.49 1.09 -12.72
C LEU A 291 -7.11 2.01 -13.77
N ARG A 292 -6.47 2.13 -14.94
CA ARG A 292 -6.95 2.93 -16.07
C ARG A 292 -8.24 2.36 -16.64
N THR A 293 -8.33 1.05 -16.78
CA THR A 293 -9.57 0.37 -17.21
C THR A 293 -10.70 0.61 -16.22
N SER A 294 -10.43 0.44 -14.92
CA SER A 294 -11.41 0.71 -13.86
C SER A 294 -11.88 2.17 -13.87
N ARG A 295 -10.97 3.13 -14.08
CA ARG A 295 -11.33 4.55 -14.26
C ARG A 295 -12.12 4.81 -15.52
N GLY A 296 -11.77 4.20 -16.64
CA GLY A 296 -12.53 4.31 -17.88
C GLY A 296 -13.94 3.70 -17.74
N MET A 297 -14.09 2.63 -16.97
CA MET A 297 -15.38 2.06 -16.60
C MET A 297 -16.13 2.94 -15.61
N GLU A 298 -15.46 3.57 -14.64
CA GLU A 298 -16.05 4.57 -13.76
C GLU A 298 -16.44 5.83 -14.52
N GLU A 299 -15.66 6.31 -15.50
CA GLU A 299 -15.97 7.46 -16.34
C GLU A 299 -17.08 7.14 -17.36
N GLY A 300 -17.08 5.91 -17.88
CA GLY A 300 -18.16 5.33 -18.66
C GLY A 300 -19.44 5.08 -17.84
N ALA A 301 -19.33 4.84 -16.53
CA ALA A 301 -20.45 4.78 -15.59
C ALA A 301 -20.83 6.16 -15.01
N ARG A 302 -19.89 7.12 -14.97
CA ARG A 302 -20.09 8.55 -14.70
C ARG A 302 -20.69 9.25 -15.91
N LEU A 303 -20.74 8.59 -17.07
CA LEU A 303 -21.52 8.95 -18.26
C LEU A 303 -23.01 8.89 -17.90
N LYS A 304 -23.45 9.95 -17.22
CA LYS A 304 -24.79 10.23 -16.70
C LYS A 304 -25.52 8.99 -16.19
N VAL A 305 -25.41 8.77 -14.89
CA VAL A 305 -26.54 8.24 -14.10
C VAL A 305 -27.75 9.14 -14.35
N ARG A 306 -28.52 8.87 -15.41
CA ARG A 306 -29.83 9.46 -15.62
C ARG A 306 -30.75 8.69 -14.70
N LEU A 307 -31.11 9.32 -13.58
CA LEU A 307 -32.31 8.89 -12.89
C LEU A 307 -33.46 8.87 -13.89
N PRO A 308 -34.31 7.82 -13.88
CA PRO A 308 -35.53 7.81 -14.69
C PRO A 308 -36.28 9.14 -14.51
N GLU A 309 -36.82 9.67 -15.61
CA GLU A 309 -37.38 11.03 -15.67
C GLU A 309 -38.52 11.22 -14.66
N ASP A 310 -39.30 10.17 -14.41
CA ASP A 310 -40.35 10.12 -13.39
C ASP A 310 -39.80 10.23 -11.96
N ILE A 311 -38.68 9.57 -11.65
CA ILE A 311 -37.99 9.67 -10.36
C ILE A 311 -37.37 11.07 -10.19
N MET A 312 -36.78 11.62 -11.25
CA MET A 312 -36.26 12.98 -11.24
C MET A 312 -37.35 13.99 -10.93
N VAL A 313 -38.43 13.99 -11.70
CA VAL A 313 -39.58 14.88 -11.48
C VAL A 313 -40.16 14.68 -10.08
N LEU A 314 -40.27 13.44 -9.61
CA LEU A 314 -40.75 13.15 -8.27
C LEU A 314 -39.86 13.76 -7.19
N LEU A 315 -38.53 13.74 -7.30
CA LEU A 315 -37.65 14.20 -6.23
C LEU A 315 -37.23 15.66 -6.35
N THR A 316 -37.34 16.27 -7.53
CA THR A 316 -36.88 17.64 -7.78
C THR A 316 -38.00 18.65 -8.06
N HIS A 317 -39.16 18.21 -8.59
CA HIS A 317 -40.23 19.10 -9.02
C HIS A 317 -41.53 18.94 -8.19
N GLY A 318 -42.29 20.02 -8.11
CA GLY A 318 -43.62 20.07 -7.49
C GLY A 318 -43.64 20.17 -5.95
N PRO A 319 -44.82 20.44 -5.37
CA PRO A 319 -44.98 20.61 -3.93
C PRO A 319 -44.58 19.34 -3.16
N GLY A 320 -43.74 19.52 -2.14
CA GLY A 320 -43.24 18.46 -1.25
C GLY A 320 -42.07 17.62 -1.81
N ALA A 321 -41.41 18.04 -2.90
CA ALA A 321 -40.18 17.42 -3.39
C ALA A 321 -39.08 17.38 -2.31
N ARG A 322 -38.82 18.54 -1.68
CA ARG A 322 -37.89 18.66 -0.54
C ARG A 322 -38.23 17.72 0.62
N THR A 323 -39.52 17.58 0.93
CA THR A 323 -40.02 16.68 1.97
C THR A 323 -39.70 15.22 1.64
N ARG A 324 -39.86 14.80 0.37
CA ARG A 324 -39.52 13.44 -0.09
C ARG A 324 -38.03 13.15 0.02
N VAL A 325 -37.18 14.09 -0.37
CA VAL A 325 -35.72 13.97 -0.21
C VAL A 325 -35.35 13.85 1.28
N LYS A 326 -35.90 14.71 2.14
CA LYS A 326 -35.65 14.67 3.59
C LYS A 326 -36.13 13.36 4.24
N ILE A 327 -37.24 12.77 3.76
CA ILE A 327 -37.68 11.43 4.18
C ILE A 327 -36.62 10.37 3.81
N LEU A 328 -36.11 10.39 2.57
CA LEU A 328 -35.07 9.45 2.13
C LEU A 328 -33.79 9.59 2.96
N GLU A 329 -33.34 10.81 3.21
CA GLU A 329 -32.18 11.09 4.07
C GLU A 329 -32.37 10.56 5.50
N THR A 330 -33.57 10.76 6.06
CA THR A 330 -33.91 10.30 7.41
C THR A 330 -33.90 8.77 7.51
N LEU A 331 -34.20 8.07 6.41
CA LEU A 331 -34.22 6.61 6.34
C LEU A 331 -32.86 5.97 6.05
N VAL A 332 -31.81 6.75 5.77
CA VAL A 332 -30.45 6.21 5.58
C VAL A 332 -29.98 5.58 6.89
N GLY A 333 -29.72 4.26 6.85
CA GLY A 333 -29.27 3.48 8.01
C GLY A 333 -30.33 3.30 9.12
N ARG A 334 -31.60 3.64 8.87
CA ARG A 334 -32.68 3.59 9.88
C ARG A 334 -33.94 2.92 9.35
N LYS A 335 -34.78 2.44 10.27
CA LYS A 335 -36.13 1.93 10.00
C LYS A 335 -37.10 2.73 10.87
N MET A 336 -38.08 3.38 10.28
CA MET A 336 -38.98 4.29 11.01
C MET A 336 -40.44 4.09 10.59
N ASN A 337 -41.37 4.21 11.54
CA ASN A 337 -42.81 4.26 11.23
C ASN A 337 -43.24 5.66 10.78
N CYS A 338 -44.47 5.79 10.27
CA CYS A 338 -44.99 7.06 9.76
C CYS A 338 -44.98 8.19 10.81
N ASN A 339 -45.33 7.89 12.08
CA ASN A 339 -45.31 8.90 13.16
C ASN A 339 -43.90 9.45 13.40
N GLN A 340 -42.91 8.55 13.44
CA GLN A 340 -41.51 8.91 13.63
C GLN A 340 -40.99 9.77 12.47
N LEU A 341 -41.35 9.43 11.22
CA LEU A 341 -40.96 10.19 10.04
C LEU A 341 -41.64 11.55 9.96
N ALA A 342 -42.94 11.63 10.27
CA ALA A 342 -43.67 12.90 10.33
C ALA A 342 -43.00 13.89 11.30
N LYS A 343 -42.63 13.40 12.49
CA LYS A 343 -41.91 14.18 13.50
C LYS A 343 -40.51 14.60 13.04
N ALA A 344 -39.73 13.69 12.45
CA ALA A 344 -38.36 13.96 12.02
C ALA A 344 -38.28 14.95 10.84
N VAL A 345 -39.24 14.88 9.92
CA VAL A 345 -39.26 15.72 8.72
C VAL A 345 -39.93 17.07 8.98
N GLY A 346 -40.82 17.13 9.98
CA GLY A 346 -41.51 18.35 10.40
C GLY A 346 -42.83 18.58 9.65
N VAL A 347 -43.59 17.51 9.40
CA VAL A 347 -44.87 17.56 8.67
C VAL A 347 -45.98 16.82 9.40
N SER A 348 -47.24 17.09 9.07
CA SER A 348 -48.37 16.35 9.62
C SER A 348 -48.31 14.86 9.24
N TRP A 349 -48.94 14.01 10.04
CA TRP A 349 -48.98 12.58 9.78
C TRP A 349 -49.56 12.24 8.41
N TRP A 350 -50.68 12.87 8.04
CA TRP A 350 -51.32 12.71 6.72
C TRP A 350 -50.41 13.13 5.56
N SER A 351 -49.60 14.19 5.77
CA SER A 351 -48.62 14.64 4.78
C SER A 351 -47.49 13.62 4.62
N ALA A 352 -46.95 13.11 5.74
CA ALA A 352 -45.93 12.06 5.73
C ALA A 352 -46.42 10.79 5.04
N GLN A 353 -47.64 10.33 5.35
CA GLN A 353 -48.25 9.16 4.72
C GLN A 353 -48.33 9.31 3.20
N ARG A 354 -48.84 10.46 2.72
CA ARG A 354 -48.99 10.72 1.29
C ARG A 354 -47.65 10.76 0.55
N HIS A 355 -46.59 11.21 1.20
CA HIS A 355 -45.23 11.15 0.65
C HIS A 355 -44.66 9.73 0.65
N LEU A 356 -44.91 8.95 1.70
CA LEU A 356 -44.51 7.55 1.78
C LEU A 356 -45.17 6.71 0.69
N GLU A 357 -46.46 6.91 0.40
CA GLU A 357 -47.16 6.22 -0.69
C GLU A 357 -46.52 6.50 -2.06
N ARG A 358 -46.14 7.75 -2.34
CA ARG A 358 -45.46 8.12 -3.59
C ARG A 358 -44.07 7.51 -3.69
N LEU A 359 -43.31 7.48 -2.59
CA LEU A 359 -41.99 6.87 -2.54
C LEU A 359 -42.04 5.34 -2.65
N LEU A 360 -43.07 4.71 -2.06
CA LEU A 360 -43.34 3.27 -2.19
C LEU A 360 -43.69 2.91 -3.65
N LYS A 361 -44.59 3.68 -4.27
CA LYS A 361 -44.98 3.47 -5.67
C LYS A 361 -43.80 3.61 -6.63
N ALA A 362 -42.87 4.50 -6.30
CA ALA A 362 -41.63 4.72 -7.03
C ALA A 362 -40.51 3.70 -6.68
N GLY A 363 -40.75 2.76 -5.77
CA GLY A 363 -39.78 1.76 -5.35
C GLY A 363 -38.56 2.31 -4.60
N LEU A 364 -38.60 3.56 -4.14
CA LEU A 364 -37.49 4.24 -3.44
C LEU A 364 -37.41 3.88 -1.95
N ILE A 365 -38.51 3.38 -1.40
CA ILE A 365 -38.60 2.82 -0.04
C ILE A 365 -39.39 1.53 -0.09
N ARG A 366 -39.26 0.71 0.96
CA ARG A 366 -40.09 -0.49 1.17
C ARG A 366 -40.70 -0.49 2.57
N ALA A 367 -41.89 -1.07 2.66
CA ALA A 367 -42.60 -1.31 3.92
C ALA A 367 -42.18 -2.66 4.51
N ILE A 368 -41.95 -2.69 5.82
CA ILE A 368 -41.61 -3.89 6.60
C ILE A 368 -42.68 -4.04 7.69
N PRO A 369 -43.40 -5.16 7.74
CA PRO A 369 -44.33 -5.44 8.83
C PRO A 369 -43.55 -5.66 10.13
N PHE A 370 -43.97 -5.01 11.22
CA PHE A 370 -43.37 -5.13 12.54
C PHE A 370 -44.46 -5.12 13.62
N GLY A 371 -44.95 -6.31 13.95
CA GLY A 371 -46.10 -6.47 14.85
C GLY A 371 -47.34 -5.78 14.29
N ARG A 372 -47.97 -4.90 15.09
CA ARG A 372 -49.13 -4.07 14.66
C ARG A 372 -48.74 -2.79 13.91
N ARG A 373 -47.46 -2.60 13.57
CA ARG A 373 -46.92 -1.38 12.94
C ARG A 373 -46.23 -1.70 11.62
N THR A 374 -46.19 -0.70 10.75
CA THR A 374 -45.40 -0.73 9.51
C THR A 374 -44.19 0.18 9.66
N LEU A 375 -43.00 -0.37 9.41
CA LEU A 375 -41.75 0.37 9.33
C LEU A 375 -41.38 0.59 7.86
N TYR A 376 -40.73 1.71 7.57
CA TYR A 376 -40.21 2.03 6.24
C TYR A 376 -38.69 2.02 6.29
N THR A 377 -38.07 1.56 5.20
CA THR A 377 -36.63 1.64 4.99
C THR A 377 -36.33 1.99 3.54
N ILE A 378 -35.19 2.63 3.31
CA ILE A 378 -34.73 2.99 1.96
C ILE A 378 -34.34 1.72 1.19
N THR A 379 -34.64 1.68 -0.11
CA THR A 379 -34.23 0.60 -1.01
C THR A 379 -32.92 0.96 -1.71
N GLN A 380 -32.32 0.00 -2.43
CA GLN A 380 -31.14 0.27 -3.25
C GLN A 380 -31.40 1.37 -4.32
N PRO A 381 -32.53 1.35 -5.07
CA PRO A 381 -32.91 2.47 -5.95
C PRO A 381 -33.09 3.80 -5.22
N GLY A 382 -33.66 3.78 -4.01
CA GLY A 382 -33.82 4.99 -3.19
C GLY A 382 -32.50 5.61 -2.76
N LEU A 383 -31.55 4.78 -2.33
CA LEU A 383 -30.21 5.23 -1.94
C LEU A 383 -29.45 5.79 -3.14
N TYR A 384 -29.54 5.11 -4.28
CA TYR A 384 -28.94 5.55 -5.54
C TYR A 384 -29.49 6.90 -6.00
N ALA A 385 -30.82 7.08 -5.96
CA ALA A 385 -31.47 8.35 -6.30
C ALA A 385 -31.05 9.50 -5.38
N LEU A 386 -30.94 9.23 -4.07
CA LEU A 386 -30.48 10.22 -3.11
C LEU A 386 -29.01 10.63 -3.36
N MET A 387 -28.14 9.67 -3.66
CA MET A 387 -26.73 9.95 -3.99
C MET A 387 -26.59 10.73 -5.30
N ALA A 388 -27.36 10.37 -6.33
CA ALA A 388 -27.35 11.07 -7.61
C ALA A 388 -27.80 12.55 -7.46
N LEU A 389 -28.80 12.81 -6.61
CA LEU A 389 -29.23 14.18 -6.30
C LEU A 389 -28.16 14.99 -5.56
N LYS A 390 -27.48 14.38 -4.56
CA LYS A 390 -26.40 15.07 -3.83
C LYS A 390 -25.22 15.40 -4.73
N ARG A 391 -24.82 14.49 -5.62
CA ARG A 391 -23.74 14.72 -6.59
C ARG A 391 -24.07 15.81 -7.63
N GLY A 392 -25.35 15.94 -8.03
CA GLY A 392 -25.81 17.01 -8.92
C GLY A 392 -25.94 18.39 -8.25
N LEU A 393 -25.99 18.43 -6.91
CA LEU A 393 -26.06 19.66 -6.11
C LEU A 393 -24.67 20.26 -5.79
N GLU A 394 -23.58 19.55 -6.08
CA GLU A 394 -22.20 19.98 -5.83
C GLU A 394 -21.55 20.69 -7.04
N GLY A 395 -22.33 21.01 -8.09
CA GLY A 395 -21.89 21.83 -9.25
C GLY A 395 -21.89 23.34 -8.96
N PRO A 396 -21.12 24.15 -9.72
CA PRO A 396 -20.69 25.48 -9.30
C PRO A 396 -21.83 26.49 -9.31
N GLY A 397 -22.31 26.84 -8.12
CA GLY A 397 -23.07 28.07 -7.87
C GLY A 397 -24.30 27.87 -6.99
N LEU A 398 -24.18 28.20 -5.70
CA LEU A 398 -25.10 29.04 -4.89
C LEU A 398 -24.72 28.98 -3.37
N PRO A 399 -25.12 29.98 -2.56
CA PRO A 399 -24.23 30.70 -1.66
C PRO A 399 -24.14 30.13 -0.24
N ALA A 400 -23.02 30.48 0.40
CA ALA A 400 -22.55 30.12 1.74
C ALA A 400 -23.46 30.56 2.91
N ARG A 401 -24.71 30.08 2.97
CA ARG A 401 -25.61 30.32 4.12
C ARG A 401 -26.19 29.07 4.79
N LEU A 402 -25.65 27.89 4.51
CA LEU A 402 -26.08 26.64 5.16
C LEU A 402 -24.89 25.73 5.51
N LEU A 403 -23.89 26.30 6.20
CA LEU A 403 -23.08 25.58 7.18
C LEU A 403 -23.56 25.98 8.57
#